data_AF-A0A2U1T7Q8-F1
#
_entry.id   AF-A0A2U1T7Q8-F1
#
_cell.length_a   1.000
_cell.length_b   1.000
_cell.length_c   1.000
_cell.angle_alpha   90.00
_cell.angle_beta   90.00
_cell.angle_gamma   90.00
#
_symmetry.space_group_name_H-M   'P 1'
#
loop_
_entity.id
_entity.type
_entity.pdbx_description
1 polymer ?
#
loop_
_entity_poly.entity_id
_entity_poly.type
_entity_poly.pdbx_seq_one_letter_code
_entity_poly.pdbx_strand_id
1 'polypeptide(L)'
;MLSLNCQTRPKYPRRARRRFPALGVSLALILTVATAAIPIVWAQGATASSEDEERPLSATIVTAPAADEEEPVPAPKPDVREPDEFGGDLPELEPTEVDYEENWDGAQATFINLETGEITGTATQRFARPALSLIKLYLANYVLDHGKPQEATSALEMVRDSSDRTAEKLFRKYPDAIDHVAEEYGLSSTKSGDRWGVSRTSTYDVAMFIAALRQDNPAHPILLAMATADSVAADGYAQDFGTVELDGEIGSKWAWSDARDLHASVSYGDGWVAAAAVNGTADELTEFVDAQLAGKMD
;
A
#
# COMPACT_ATOMS: atom_id res chain seq x y z
N MET A 1 31.70 36.66 -32.84
CA MET A 1 32.04 35.23 -32.72
C MET A 1 31.13 34.61 -31.67
N LEU A 2 30.74 33.34 -31.86
CA LEU A 2 30.03 32.49 -30.89
C LEU A 2 28.73 33.04 -30.30
N SER A 3 27.66 32.94 -31.11
CA SER A 3 26.32 32.65 -30.58
C SER A 3 26.27 31.17 -30.20
N LEU A 4 25.91 30.84 -28.97
CA LEU A 4 25.72 29.46 -28.52
C LEU A 4 24.22 29.14 -28.45
N ASN A 5 23.77 28.31 -29.39
CA ASN A 5 22.47 27.66 -29.33
C ASN A 5 22.37 26.82 -28.05
N CYS A 6 21.43 27.11 -27.17
CA CYS A 6 20.93 26.14 -26.22
C CYS A 6 19.58 25.59 -26.74
N GLN A 7 19.64 24.53 -27.54
CA GLN A 7 18.47 23.70 -27.82
C GLN A 7 18.43 22.55 -26.81
N THR A 8 17.75 22.74 -25.68
CA THR A 8 17.24 21.63 -24.88
C THR A 8 15.85 21.28 -25.37
N ARG A 9 15.67 20.01 -25.79
CA ARG A 9 14.37 19.49 -26.25
C ARG A 9 13.52 19.11 -25.03
N PRO A 10 12.18 19.22 -25.09
CA PRO A 10 11.31 18.70 -24.05
C PRO A 10 11.38 17.16 -24.03
N LYS A 11 11.41 16.56 -22.84
CA LYS A 11 11.24 15.13 -22.65
C LYS A 11 10.02 14.85 -21.77
N TYR A 12 9.00 14.34 -22.45
CA TYR A 12 7.76 13.74 -21.95
C TYR A 12 6.70 14.67 -21.32
N PRO A 13 5.45 14.61 -21.79
CA PRO A 13 4.34 15.30 -21.14
C PRO A 13 3.87 14.52 -19.90
N ARG A 14 3.57 15.24 -18.81
CA ARG A 14 2.78 14.70 -17.68
C ARG A 14 1.54 13.99 -18.22
N ARG A 15 1.24 12.80 -17.71
CA ARG A 15 0.14 11.97 -18.21
C ARG A 15 -1.19 12.66 -17.86
N ALA A 16 -1.93 13.10 -18.87
CA ALA A 16 -3.24 13.71 -18.65
C ALA A 16 -4.16 12.74 -17.88
N ARG A 17 -4.81 13.24 -16.81
CA ARG A 17 -5.76 12.50 -15.94
C ARG A 17 -6.68 11.60 -16.76
N ARG A 18 -6.41 10.28 -16.76
CA ARG A 18 -7.26 9.30 -17.46
C ARG A 18 -8.45 8.95 -16.59
N ARG A 19 -9.59 9.61 -16.84
CA ARG A 19 -10.89 9.13 -16.36
C ARG A 19 -11.13 7.73 -16.89
N PHE A 20 -11.25 6.74 -16.01
CA PHE A 20 -11.62 5.38 -16.39
C PHE A 20 -13.04 5.35 -16.94
N PRO A 21 -13.30 4.82 -18.16
CA PRO A 21 -14.65 4.54 -18.60
C PRO A 21 -15.15 3.28 -17.88
N ALA A 22 -16.31 3.38 -17.22
CA ALA A 22 -16.95 2.24 -16.58
C ALA A 22 -17.41 1.22 -17.64
N LEU A 23 -16.62 0.17 -17.85
CA LEU A 23 -16.98 -0.97 -18.68
C LEU A 23 -17.66 -2.03 -17.80
N GLY A 24 -18.99 -2.10 -17.89
CA GLY A 24 -19.77 -3.14 -17.24
C GLY A 24 -19.45 -4.52 -17.81
N VAL A 25 -19.16 -5.48 -16.93
CA VAL A 25 -18.95 -6.89 -17.30
C VAL A 25 -20.17 -7.70 -16.85
N SER A 26 -20.99 -8.10 -17.82
CA SER A 26 -22.06 -9.07 -17.60
C SER A 26 -21.48 -10.47 -17.41
N LEU A 27 -21.64 -11.06 -16.23
CA LEU A 27 -21.23 -12.44 -15.98
C LEU A 27 -22.39 -13.39 -16.31
N ALA A 28 -22.33 -14.03 -17.48
CA ALA A 28 -23.26 -15.10 -17.85
C ALA A 28 -22.85 -16.43 -17.21
N LEU A 29 -23.73 -16.98 -16.37
CA LEU A 29 -23.56 -18.30 -15.74
C LEU A 29 -23.88 -19.41 -16.74
N ILE A 30 -22.94 -20.31 -17.02
CA ILE A 30 -23.21 -21.56 -17.75
C ILE A 30 -22.87 -22.75 -16.87
N LEU A 31 -23.90 -23.46 -16.46
CA LEU A 31 -23.84 -24.72 -15.71
C LEU A 31 -23.74 -25.88 -16.72
N THR A 32 -22.77 -26.78 -16.54
CA THR A 32 -22.76 -28.07 -17.25
C THR A 32 -22.55 -29.22 -16.26
N VAL A 33 -23.57 -30.08 -16.18
CA VAL A 33 -23.57 -31.31 -15.38
C VAL A 33 -23.17 -32.49 -16.28
N ALA A 34 -22.29 -33.36 -15.79
CA ALA A 34 -22.06 -34.69 -16.37
C ALA A 34 -21.87 -35.72 -15.24
N THR A 35 -22.59 -36.84 -15.34
CA THR A 35 -22.66 -37.90 -14.31
C THR A 35 -22.23 -39.26 -14.86
N ALA A 36 -21.53 -40.05 -14.03
CA ALA A 36 -21.31 -41.52 -14.06
C ALA A 36 -19.92 -41.84 -13.43
N ALA A 37 -19.67 -42.93 -12.70
CA ALA A 37 -20.51 -43.94 -12.02
C ALA A 37 -19.64 -44.64 -10.92
N ILE A 38 -20.25 -45.38 -9.99
CA ILE A 38 -19.59 -46.09 -8.87
C ILE A 38 -19.51 -47.62 -9.16
N PRO A 39 -18.56 -48.41 -8.59
CA PRO A 39 -18.86 -49.19 -7.36
C PRO A 39 -17.67 -49.31 -6.34
N ILE A 40 -17.86 -49.13 -5.02
CA ILE A 40 -18.15 -50.11 -3.91
C ILE A 40 -16.95 -51.00 -3.45
N VAL A 41 -16.97 -51.41 -2.16
CA VAL A 41 -16.13 -52.42 -1.42
C VAL A 41 -14.95 -51.76 -0.64
N TRP A 42 -14.67 -52.01 0.67
CA TRP A 42 -15.25 -52.89 1.72
C TRP A 42 -15.46 -52.14 3.09
N ALA A 43 -15.29 -52.79 4.26
CA ALA A 43 -15.73 -52.36 5.60
C ALA A 43 -14.83 -52.88 6.77
N GLN A 44 -14.89 -52.23 7.96
CA GLN A 44 -14.76 -52.73 9.37
C GLN A 44 -14.63 -51.51 10.33
N GLY A 45 -15.56 -51.22 11.26
CA GLY A 45 -15.66 -51.72 12.66
C GLY A 45 -15.14 -50.64 13.66
N ALA A 46 -15.74 -50.29 14.81
CA ALA A 46 -16.84 -50.89 15.59
C ALA A 46 -17.53 -49.92 16.60
N THR A 47 -18.79 -50.23 16.97
CA THR A 47 -19.54 -49.98 18.26
C THR A 47 -19.66 -48.59 18.92
N ALA A 48 -20.90 -48.12 19.12
CA ALA A 48 -21.57 -47.96 20.45
C ALA A 48 -23.07 -47.52 20.34
N SER A 49 -23.92 -48.03 21.26
CA SER A 49 -25.25 -47.51 21.77
C SER A 49 -26.22 -46.77 20.81
N SER A 50 -27.42 -47.30 20.47
CA SER A 50 -28.69 -47.28 21.27
C SER A 50 -29.19 -45.86 21.63
N GLU A 51 -30.42 -45.41 21.38
CA GLU A 51 -31.67 -45.90 20.73
C GLU A 51 -32.45 -44.64 20.23
N ASP A 52 -33.39 -44.77 19.27
CA ASP A 52 -34.69 -44.03 19.22
C ASP A 52 -35.36 -44.02 17.82
N GLU A 53 -36.52 -44.70 17.77
CA GLU A 53 -37.74 -44.59 16.93
C GLU A 53 -37.80 -44.21 15.42
N GLU A 54 -38.98 -44.44 14.84
CA GLU A 54 -39.22 -44.70 13.42
C GLU A 54 -39.78 -43.51 12.59
N ARG A 55 -39.31 -43.44 11.33
CA ARG A 55 -40.03 -43.27 10.04
C ARG A 55 -41.52 -42.79 10.02
N PRO A 56 -42.02 -42.30 8.85
CA PRO A 56 -41.53 -41.20 8.01
C PRO A 56 -42.70 -40.27 7.57
N LEU A 57 -42.42 -39.05 7.05
CA LEU A 57 -43.46 -38.22 6.42
C LEU A 57 -43.22 -37.98 4.93
N SER A 58 -44.16 -38.46 4.11
CA SER A 58 -44.21 -38.23 2.67
C SER A 58 -44.50 -36.76 2.36
N ALA A 59 -43.61 -36.10 1.62
CA ALA A 59 -43.84 -34.75 1.12
C ALA A 59 -44.71 -34.77 -0.14
N THR A 60 -46.01 -34.51 0.01
CA THR A 60 -46.91 -34.19 -1.11
C THR A 60 -46.55 -32.82 -1.68
N ILE A 61 -46.20 -32.76 -2.96
CA ILE A 61 -45.96 -31.49 -3.66
C ILE A 61 -47.31 -30.79 -3.88
N VAL A 62 -47.46 -29.60 -3.30
CA VAL A 62 -48.58 -28.70 -3.54
C VAL A 62 -48.10 -27.58 -4.47
N THR A 63 -48.64 -27.54 -5.69
CA THR A 63 -48.34 -26.49 -6.68
C THR A 63 -49.10 -25.22 -6.34
N ALA A 64 -48.40 -24.11 -6.08
CA ALA A 64 -49.00 -22.78 -5.99
C ALA A 64 -49.13 -22.16 -7.40
N PRO A 65 -50.16 -21.32 -7.67
CA PRO A 65 -50.34 -20.69 -8.97
C PRO A 65 -49.33 -19.54 -9.20
N ALA A 66 -49.05 -19.24 -10.47
CA ALA A 66 -48.18 -18.16 -10.87
C ALA A 66 -48.76 -16.78 -10.48
N ALA A 67 -47.88 -15.89 -10.03
CA ALA A 67 -48.17 -14.47 -9.86
C ALA A 67 -47.56 -13.68 -11.04
N ASP A 68 -48.23 -12.62 -11.45
CA ASP A 68 -47.83 -11.79 -12.59
C ASP A 68 -46.49 -11.07 -12.35
N GLU A 69 -45.67 -10.93 -13.40
CA GLU A 69 -44.38 -10.24 -13.36
C GLU A 69 -44.59 -8.72 -13.46
N GLU A 70 -44.47 -7.98 -12.35
CA GLU A 70 -44.23 -6.53 -12.39
C GLU A 70 -42.75 -6.26 -12.67
N GLU A 71 -42.46 -5.39 -13.66
CA GLU A 71 -41.08 -5.00 -13.98
C GLU A 71 -40.42 -4.24 -12.82
N PRO A 72 -39.13 -4.50 -12.52
CA PRO A 72 -38.44 -3.87 -11.39
C PRO A 72 -38.21 -2.38 -11.63
N VAL A 73 -38.78 -1.54 -10.75
CA VAL A 73 -38.54 -0.10 -10.73
C VAL A 73 -37.04 0.17 -10.49
N PRO A 74 -36.35 0.96 -11.34
CA PRO A 74 -34.93 1.24 -11.16
C PRO A 74 -34.70 2.07 -9.89
N ALA A 75 -33.71 1.65 -9.09
CA ALA A 75 -33.33 2.37 -7.88
C ALA A 75 -32.89 3.82 -8.20
N PRO A 76 -33.23 4.81 -7.36
CA PRO A 76 -32.75 6.17 -7.53
C PRO A 76 -31.22 6.17 -7.48
N LYS A 77 -30.60 6.84 -8.46
CA LYS A 77 -29.14 7.04 -8.46
C LYS A 77 -28.76 7.82 -7.20
N PRO A 78 -27.68 7.43 -6.48
CA PRO A 78 -27.19 8.24 -5.37
C PRO A 78 -26.81 9.63 -5.88
N ASP A 79 -27.16 10.64 -5.10
CA ASP A 79 -26.79 12.04 -5.34
C ASP A 79 -25.29 12.21 -5.11
N VAL A 80 -24.51 12.00 -6.17
CA VAL A 80 -23.07 12.29 -6.18
C VAL A 80 -22.92 13.79 -6.31
N ARG A 81 -22.79 14.48 -5.19
CA ARG A 81 -22.34 15.88 -5.16
C ARG A 81 -20.98 15.98 -5.87
N GLU A 82 -20.79 17.07 -6.61
CA GLU A 82 -19.54 17.32 -7.29
C GLU A 82 -18.41 17.57 -6.28
N PRO A 83 -17.11 17.31 -6.61
CA PRO A 83 -16.02 17.21 -5.64
C PRO A 83 -15.58 18.53 -4.98
N ASP A 84 -16.29 19.62 -5.26
CA ASP A 84 -15.91 21.02 -5.10
C ASP A 84 -15.83 21.49 -3.62
N GLU A 85 -16.43 20.76 -2.68
CA GLU A 85 -16.64 21.24 -1.30
C GLU A 85 -15.58 20.80 -0.25
N PHE A 86 -14.50 20.10 -0.65
CA PHE A 86 -13.44 19.65 0.28
C PHE A 86 -12.00 19.99 -0.12
N GLY A 87 -11.76 20.60 -1.28
CA GLY A 87 -10.43 20.96 -1.75
C GLY A 87 -10.15 22.46 -1.67
N GLY A 88 -9.48 22.91 -0.61
CA GLY A 88 -8.66 24.11 -0.70
C GLY A 88 -7.46 23.85 -1.63
N ASP A 89 -6.90 24.89 -2.26
CA ASP A 89 -5.71 24.78 -3.10
C ASP A 89 -4.47 24.42 -2.26
N LEU A 90 -4.29 23.13 -1.95
CA LEU A 90 -3.08 22.60 -1.32
C LEU A 90 -1.88 22.83 -2.26
N PRO A 91 -0.69 23.18 -1.73
CA PRO A 91 0.49 23.39 -2.55
C PRO A 91 0.96 22.08 -3.23
N GLU A 92 1.17 22.13 -4.55
CA GLU A 92 1.74 21.02 -5.32
C GLU A 92 3.19 20.76 -4.85
N LEU A 93 3.44 19.57 -4.28
CA LEU A 93 4.73 19.20 -3.71
C LEU A 93 5.61 18.49 -4.75
N GLU A 94 6.48 19.24 -5.42
CA GLU A 94 7.50 18.70 -6.32
C GLU A 94 8.79 18.34 -5.54
N PRO A 95 9.27 17.09 -5.57
CA PRO A 95 10.55 16.73 -4.95
C PRO A 95 11.71 17.46 -5.61
N THR A 96 12.59 18.03 -4.80
CA THR A 96 13.79 18.71 -5.31
C THR A 96 14.83 17.69 -5.75
N GLU A 97 15.20 17.69 -7.03
CA GLU A 97 16.33 16.92 -7.55
C GLU A 97 17.63 17.30 -6.81
N VAL A 98 18.37 16.27 -6.38
CA VAL A 98 19.68 16.39 -5.72
C VAL A 98 20.61 15.30 -6.23
N ASP A 99 21.92 15.52 -6.13
CA ASP A 99 22.89 14.47 -6.42
C ASP A 99 22.71 13.29 -5.44
N TYR A 100 22.79 12.07 -5.97
CA TYR A 100 22.66 10.86 -5.16
C TYR A 100 23.89 10.68 -4.27
N GLU A 101 23.70 10.85 -2.96
CA GLU A 101 24.73 10.66 -1.94
C GLU A 101 24.27 9.65 -0.90
N GLU A 102 25.13 8.68 -0.57
CA GLU A 102 24.87 7.71 0.50
C GLU A 102 25.42 8.22 1.82
N ASN A 103 24.60 8.14 2.88
CA ASN A 103 25.08 8.33 4.25
C ASN A 103 24.37 7.38 5.20
N TRP A 104 25.15 6.39 5.64
CA TRP A 104 24.73 5.37 6.57
C TRP A 104 24.83 5.88 8.01
N ASP A 105 25.59 6.95 8.28
CA ASP A 105 25.77 7.49 9.62
C ASP A 105 24.68 8.49 10.01
N GLY A 106 24.35 8.51 11.31
CA GLY A 106 23.41 9.45 11.91
C GLY A 106 21.93 9.11 11.70
N ALA A 107 21.08 9.73 12.51
CA ALA A 107 19.64 9.64 12.37
C ALA A 107 19.13 10.56 11.24
N GLN A 108 18.00 10.20 10.64
CA GLN A 108 17.31 10.98 9.59
C GLN A 108 15.86 11.20 10.00
N ALA A 109 15.34 12.41 9.79
CA ALA A 109 13.91 12.68 9.89
C ALA A 109 13.46 13.68 8.84
N THR A 110 12.22 13.51 8.37
CA THR A 110 11.48 14.46 7.53
C THR A 110 10.06 14.60 8.06
N PHE A 111 9.56 15.82 8.12
CA PHE A 111 8.16 16.16 8.35
C PHE A 111 7.68 17.09 7.23
N ILE A 112 6.52 16.78 6.66
CA ILE A 112 5.87 17.56 5.62
C ILE A 112 4.50 17.99 6.16
N ASN A 113 4.29 19.30 6.27
CA ASN A 113 2.97 19.87 6.44
C ASN A 113 2.33 19.98 5.04
N LEU A 114 1.25 19.24 4.80
CA LEU A 114 0.55 19.18 3.52
C LEU A 114 -0.32 20.42 3.25
N GLU A 115 -0.72 21.15 4.29
CA GLU A 115 -1.53 22.38 4.17
C GLU A 115 -0.66 23.57 3.73
N THR A 116 0.52 23.72 4.32
CA THR A 116 1.45 24.83 4.04
C THR A 116 2.50 24.49 2.99
N GLY A 117 2.72 23.20 2.72
CA GLY A 117 3.81 22.70 1.89
C GLY A 117 5.19 22.82 2.55
N GLU A 118 5.25 23.15 3.84
CA GLU A 118 6.52 23.25 4.56
C GLU A 118 7.14 21.86 4.78
N ILE A 119 8.41 21.71 4.38
CA ILE A 119 9.21 20.52 4.65
C ILE A 119 10.29 20.87 5.66
N THR A 120 10.27 20.21 6.81
CA THR A 120 11.33 20.29 7.83
C THR A 120 11.96 18.91 8.04
N GLY A 121 13.17 18.87 8.59
CA GLY A 121 13.86 17.61 8.86
C GLY A 121 15.33 17.80 9.20
N THR A 122 16.05 16.70 9.39
CA THR A 122 17.48 16.74 9.70
C THR A 122 18.30 17.18 8.48
N ALA A 123 19.54 17.61 8.72
CA ALA A 123 20.50 17.88 7.65
C ALA A 123 20.83 16.63 6.80
N THR A 124 20.61 15.44 7.36
CA THR A 124 20.87 14.13 6.75
C THR A 124 19.71 13.57 5.94
N GLN A 125 18.52 14.18 6.00
CA GLN A 125 17.24 13.60 5.57
C GLN A 125 17.15 13.16 4.09
N ARG A 126 18.03 13.69 3.24
CA ARG A 126 18.09 13.40 1.79
C ARG A 126 19.11 12.32 1.43
N PHE A 127 19.99 11.89 2.35
CA PHE A 127 21.00 10.89 2.01
C PHE A 127 20.38 9.51 1.84
N ALA A 128 20.81 8.78 0.81
CA ALA A 128 20.38 7.42 0.55
C ALA A 128 20.94 6.46 1.62
N ARG A 129 20.07 5.59 2.14
CA ARG A 129 20.39 4.53 3.12
C ARG A 129 19.53 3.29 2.87
N PRO A 130 19.80 2.13 3.51
CA PRO A 130 18.99 0.93 3.34
C PRO A 130 17.50 1.21 3.59
N ALA A 131 16.65 0.94 2.59
CA ALA A 131 15.22 1.19 2.67
C ALA A 131 14.45 0.11 3.45
N LEU A 132 15.07 -1.05 3.67
CA LEU A 132 14.51 -2.17 4.44
C LEU A 132 13.08 -2.49 3.97
N SER A 133 12.10 -2.61 4.87
CA SER A 133 10.70 -2.85 4.52
C SER A 133 9.94 -1.63 3.99
N LEU A 134 10.48 -0.39 4.02
CA LEU A 134 9.80 0.76 3.42
C LEU A 134 9.71 0.62 1.89
N ILE A 135 10.69 -0.06 1.29
CA ILE A 135 10.74 -0.28 -0.16
C ILE A 135 9.53 -1.05 -0.71
N LYS A 136 8.83 -1.80 0.17
CA LYS A 136 7.62 -2.54 -0.15
C LYS A 136 6.49 -1.60 -0.62
N LEU A 137 6.51 -0.32 -0.22
CA LEU A 137 5.56 0.71 -0.67
C LEU A 137 5.71 0.99 -2.17
N TYR A 138 6.93 1.24 -2.66
CA TYR A 138 7.19 1.46 -4.10
C TYR A 138 6.89 0.21 -4.93
N LEU A 139 7.29 -0.96 -4.44
CA LEU A 139 6.98 -2.24 -5.08
C LEU A 139 5.46 -2.47 -5.17
N ALA A 140 4.70 -2.07 -4.14
CA ALA A 140 3.25 -2.12 -4.17
C ALA A 140 2.66 -1.15 -5.21
N ASN A 141 3.16 0.09 -5.30
CA ASN A 141 2.69 1.07 -6.28
C ASN A 141 2.81 0.53 -7.71
N TYR A 142 4.02 0.08 -8.08
CA TYR A 142 4.26 -0.51 -9.39
C TYR A 142 3.30 -1.70 -9.68
N VAL A 143 3.03 -2.55 -8.68
CA VAL A 143 2.19 -3.73 -8.86
C VAL A 143 0.69 -3.38 -8.91
N LEU A 144 0.24 -2.25 -8.37
CA LEU A 144 -1.12 -1.74 -8.58
C LEU A 144 -1.35 -1.36 -10.05
N ASP A 145 -0.40 -0.67 -10.67
CA ASP A 145 -0.53 -0.15 -12.04
C ASP A 145 -0.16 -1.16 -13.14
N HIS A 146 0.80 -2.05 -12.87
CA HIS A 146 1.38 -2.98 -13.86
C HIS A 146 1.16 -4.47 -13.52
N GLY A 147 0.61 -4.77 -12.36
CA GLY A 147 0.37 -6.12 -11.87
C GLY A 147 -0.91 -6.77 -12.39
N LYS A 148 -1.07 -8.06 -12.09
CA LYS A 148 -2.38 -8.73 -12.17
C LYS A 148 -3.21 -8.38 -10.93
N PRO A 149 -4.56 -8.43 -10.98
CA PRO A 149 -5.41 -8.15 -9.81
C PRO A 149 -5.03 -8.94 -8.55
N GLN A 150 -4.65 -10.21 -8.68
CA GLN A 150 -4.21 -11.04 -7.53
C GLN A 150 -2.84 -10.61 -6.98
N GLU A 151 -1.98 -10.04 -7.83
CA GLU A 151 -0.66 -9.54 -7.43
C GLU A 151 -0.80 -8.18 -6.75
N ALA A 152 -1.71 -7.34 -7.22
CA ALA A 152 -2.16 -6.11 -6.55
C ALA A 152 -2.72 -6.41 -5.15
N THR A 153 -3.60 -7.41 -4.99
CA THR A 153 -4.08 -7.87 -3.67
C THR A 153 -2.91 -8.28 -2.77
N SER A 154 -2.02 -9.18 -3.24
CA SER A 154 -0.86 -9.60 -2.45
C SER A 154 0.12 -8.46 -2.15
N ALA A 155 0.23 -7.45 -3.00
CA ALA A 155 1.05 -6.28 -2.74
C ALA A 155 0.46 -5.39 -1.62
N LEU A 156 -0.86 -5.28 -1.53
CA LEU A 156 -1.55 -4.57 -0.45
C LEU A 156 -1.59 -5.38 0.86
N GLU A 157 -1.59 -6.71 0.78
CA GLU A 157 -1.34 -7.59 1.94
C GLU A 157 0.09 -7.40 2.46
N MET A 158 1.08 -7.41 1.55
CA MET A 158 2.51 -7.16 1.86
C MET A 158 2.79 -5.81 2.53
N VAL A 159 2.01 -4.77 2.26
CA VAL A 159 2.13 -3.48 2.96
C VAL A 159 1.67 -3.62 4.42
N ARG A 160 0.63 -4.42 4.70
CA ARG A 160 0.08 -4.66 6.05
C ARG A 160 0.95 -5.58 6.88
N ASP A 161 1.23 -6.78 6.36
CA ASP A 161 1.93 -7.85 7.08
C ASP A 161 3.46 -7.75 6.95
N SER A 162 3.95 -6.80 6.15
CA SER A 162 5.38 -6.62 5.85
C SER A 162 6.09 -7.86 5.28
N SER A 163 5.37 -8.75 4.59
CA SER A 163 5.87 -10.06 4.15
C SER A 163 7.01 -10.01 3.12
N ASP A 164 8.21 -10.35 3.60
CA ASP A 164 9.41 -10.58 2.80
C ASP A 164 9.22 -11.63 1.70
N ARG A 165 8.42 -12.67 1.96
CA ARG A 165 8.11 -13.72 0.98
C ARG A 165 7.37 -13.14 -0.23
N THR A 166 6.45 -12.22 0.02
CA THR A 166 5.69 -11.56 -1.04
C THR A 166 6.54 -10.52 -1.76
N ALA A 167 7.32 -9.73 -1.03
CA ALA A 167 8.26 -8.76 -1.61
C ALA A 167 9.27 -9.44 -2.54
N GLU A 168 9.90 -10.52 -2.09
CA GLU A 168 10.85 -11.31 -2.86
C GLU A 168 10.21 -11.92 -4.13
N LYS A 169 8.95 -12.38 -4.05
CA LYS A 169 8.21 -12.90 -5.21
C LYS A 169 7.88 -11.80 -6.23
N LEU A 170 7.41 -10.64 -5.76
CA LEU A 170 7.04 -9.51 -6.62
C LEU A 170 8.28 -8.87 -7.24
N PHE A 171 9.34 -8.66 -6.47
CA PHE A 171 10.59 -8.07 -6.94
C PHE A 171 11.27 -8.92 -8.02
N ARG A 172 11.36 -10.24 -7.86
CA ARG A 172 11.89 -11.14 -8.92
C ARG A 172 11.08 -11.08 -10.22
N LYS A 173 9.79 -10.73 -10.14
CA LYS A 173 8.92 -10.59 -11.32
C LYS A 173 9.03 -9.19 -11.94
N TYR A 174 9.28 -8.18 -11.11
CA TYR A 174 9.34 -6.77 -11.47
C TYR A 174 10.62 -6.13 -10.91
N PRO A 175 11.81 -6.49 -11.43
CA PRO A 175 13.10 -6.06 -10.86
C PRO A 175 13.31 -4.54 -10.97
N ASP A 176 12.78 -3.93 -12.03
CA ASP A 176 12.89 -2.50 -12.31
C ASP A 176 11.82 -1.66 -11.59
N ALA A 177 10.94 -2.28 -10.78
CA ALA A 177 9.78 -1.62 -10.17
C ALA A 177 10.15 -0.42 -9.28
N ILE A 178 11.23 -0.55 -8.51
CA ILE A 178 11.69 0.49 -7.58
C ILE A 178 12.23 1.69 -8.36
N ASP A 179 13.09 1.45 -9.35
CA ASP A 179 13.66 2.52 -10.16
C ASP A 179 12.59 3.21 -11.02
N HIS A 180 11.57 2.46 -11.48
CA HIS A 180 10.44 3.06 -12.21
C HIS A 180 9.63 4.02 -11.33
N VAL A 181 9.29 3.61 -10.10
CA VAL A 181 8.55 4.48 -9.16
C VAL A 181 9.44 5.64 -8.68
N ALA A 182 10.75 5.43 -8.53
CA ALA A 182 11.68 6.51 -8.23
C ALA A 182 11.74 7.56 -9.37
N GLU A 183 11.76 7.12 -10.64
CA GLU A 183 11.67 8.03 -11.80
C GLU A 183 10.30 8.72 -11.90
N GLU A 184 9.20 7.99 -11.68
CA GLU A 184 7.83 8.52 -11.75
C GLU A 184 7.57 9.62 -10.70
N TYR A 185 8.09 9.45 -9.49
CA TYR A 185 7.91 10.38 -8.36
C TYR A 185 9.12 11.29 -8.08
N GLY A 186 10.14 11.32 -8.95
CA GLY A 186 11.32 12.21 -8.79
C GLY A 186 12.22 11.92 -7.58
N LEU A 187 12.23 10.69 -7.08
CA LEU A 187 12.86 10.28 -5.82
C LEU A 187 14.37 10.04 -6.00
N SER A 188 15.13 11.15 -6.00
CA SER A 188 16.55 11.19 -6.39
C SER A 188 17.50 10.33 -5.55
N SER A 189 17.11 10.01 -4.30
CA SER A 189 17.89 9.19 -3.37
C SER A 189 17.37 7.75 -3.28
N THR A 190 16.38 7.38 -4.09
CA THR A 190 15.77 6.05 -4.12
C THR A 190 16.28 5.25 -5.31
N LYS A 191 16.81 4.04 -5.03
CA LYS A 191 17.36 3.13 -6.05
C LYS A 191 17.14 1.67 -5.70
N SER A 192 16.83 0.87 -6.71
CA SER A 192 16.80 -0.57 -6.65
C SER A 192 18.19 -1.13 -6.32
N GLY A 193 18.23 -2.19 -5.51
CA GLY A 193 19.43 -3.02 -5.31
C GLY A 193 19.25 -4.40 -5.96
N ASP A 194 20.31 -5.22 -5.96
CA ASP A 194 20.26 -6.59 -6.50
C ASP A 194 19.17 -7.48 -5.87
N ARG A 195 18.66 -7.08 -4.69
CA ARG A 195 17.49 -7.63 -3.99
C ARG A 195 16.71 -6.48 -3.37
N TRP A 196 15.38 -6.60 -3.26
CA TRP A 196 14.52 -5.57 -2.68
C TRP A 196 15.06 -5.04 -1.34
N GLY A 197 15.45 -5.93 -0.41
CA GLY A 197 15.88 -5.56 0.95
C GLY A 197 17.22 -4.83 1.06
N VAL A 198 18.02 -4.77 -0.02
CA VAL A 198 19.26 -3.95 -0.09
C VAL A 198 19.10 -2.71 -0.98
N SER A 199 17.87 -2.43 -1.43
CA SER A 199 17.51 -1.18 -2.11
C SER A 199 17.58 -0.01 -1.13
N ARG A 200 17.68 1.20 -1.65
CA ARG A 200 17.92 2.41 -0.86
C ARG A 200 16.86 3.48 -1.11
N THR A 201 16.68 4.33 -0.11
CA THR A 201 15.82 5.51 -0.11
C THR A 201 16.34 6.53 0.91
N SER A 202 15.70 7.69 1.01
CA SER A 202 15.91 8.67 2.08
C SER A 202 14.59 8.89 2.85
N THR A 203 14.63 9.48 4.05
CA THR A 203 13.37 9.87 4.74
C THR A 203 12.60 10.93 3.94
N TYR A 204 13.31 11.80 3.23
CA TYR A 204 12.71 12.78 2.34
C TYR A 204 11.94 12.13 1.20
N ASP A 205 12.56 11.16 0.50
CA ASP A 205 11.97 10.49 -0.66
C ASP A 205 10.69 9.71 -0.28
N VAL A 206 10.72 8.96 0.83
CA VAL A 206 9.55 8.19 1.26
C VAL A 206 8.43 9.09 1.79
N ALA A 207 8.76 10.20 2.46
CA ALA A 207 7.77 11.19 2.87
C ALA A 207 7.13 11.89 1.65
N MET A 208 7.94 12.31 0.67
CA MET A 208 7.45 12.91 -0.58
C MET A 208 6.55 11.95 -1.37
N PHE A 209 6.91 10.66 -1.42
CA PHE A 209 6.08 9.63 -2.05
C PHE A 209 4.70 9.51 -1.37
N ILE A 210 4.66 9.39 -0.04
CA ILE A 210 3.38 9.32 0.71
C ILE A 210 2.59 10.63 0.58
N ALA A 211 3.25 11.80 0.56
CA ALA A 211 2.61 13.09 0.33
C ALA A 211 1.96 13.17 -1.07
N ALA A 212 2.66 12.71 -2.12
CA ALA A 212 2.13 12.65 -3.48
C ALA A 212 0.90 11.73 -3.58
N LEU A 213 0.93 10.55 -2.93
CA LEU A 213 -0.23 9.67 -2.85
C LEU A 213 -1.43 10.34 -2.16
N ARG A 214 -1.19 11.04 -1.03
CA ARG A 214 -2.24 11.79 -0.29
C ARG A 214 -2.84 12.91 -1.14
N GLN A 215 -2.02 13.63 -1.92
CA GLN A 215 -2.46 14.75 -2.75
C GLN A 215 -3.23 14.30 -4.02
N ASP A 216 -2.85 13.21 -4.68
CA ASP A 216 -3.60 12.70 -5.85
C ASP A 216 -4.89 11.96 -5.43
N ASN A 217 -4.81 11.12 -4.39
CA ASN A 217 -5.95 10.34 -3.91
C ASN A 217 -5.84 10.02 -2.40
N PRO A 218 -6.54 10.75 -1.52
CA PRO A 218 -6.57 10.44 -0.08
C PRO A 218 -7.03 9.02 0.27
N ALA A 219 -7.74 8.34 -0.64
CA ALA A 219 -8.17 6.95 -0.52
C ALA A 219 -7.30 5.97 -1.35
N HIS A 220 -6.05 6.32 -1.65
CA HIS A 220 -5.14 5.46 -2.40
C HIS A 220 -4.96 4.09 -1.71
N PRO A 221 -4.99 2.96 -2.43
CA PRO A 221 -4.99 1.63 -1.80
C PRO A 221 -3.79 1.35 -0.88
N ILE A 222 -2.62 1.96 -1.15
CA ILE A 222 -1.43 1.85 -0.26
C ILE A 222 -1.67 2.57 1.07
N LEU A 223 -2.27 3.76 1.04
CA LEU A 223 -2.61 4.51 2.26
C LEU A 223 -3.60 3.70 3.10
N LEU A 224 -4.65 3.16 2.47
CA LEU A 224 -5.60 2.26 3.14
C LEU A 224 -4.94 0.99 3.69
N ALA A 225 -3.87 0.48 3.07
CA ALA A 225 -3.11 -0.64 3.59
C ALA A 225 -2.22 -0.25 4.78
N MET A 226 -1.60 0.94 4.78
CA MET A 226 -0.87 1.48 5.93
C MET A 226 -1.81 1.73 7.13
N ALA A 227 -3.01 2.28 6.88
CA ALA A 227 -4.06 2.51 7.88
C ALA A 227 -4.75 1.25 8.41
N THR A 228 -4.45 0.09 7.82
CA THR A 228 -4.95 -1.22 8.27
C THR A 228 -3.81 -2.23 8.35
N ALA A 229 -2.62 -1.76 8.71
CA ALA A 229 -1.46 -2.61 8.93
C ALA A 229 -1.66 -3.54 10.13
N ASP A 230 -1.05 -4.73 10.07
CA ASP A 230 -1.13 -5.70 11.16
C ASP A 230 -0.21 -5.28 12.30
N SER A 231 -0.65 -5.41 13.56
CA SER A 231 0.18 -5.03 14.72
C SER A 231 1.45 -5.88 14.88
N VAL A 232 1.50 -7.03 14.21
CA VAL A 232 2.67 -7.92 14.15
C VAL A 232 2.86 -8.36 12.71
N ALA A 233 4.07 -8.19 12.19
CA ALA A 233 4.45 -8.58 10.84
C ALA A 233 4.55 -10.10 10.67
N ALA A 234 4.62 -10.55 9.41
CA ALA A 234 4.67 -11.96 9.02
C ALA A 234 5.91 -12.72 9.52
N ASP A 235 6.95 -12.03 9.99
CA ASP A 235 8.14 -12.60 10.65
C ASP A 235 8.00 -12.68 12.18
N GLY A 236 6.92 -12.12 12.75
CA GLY A 236 6.66 -12.04 14.18
C GLY A 236 7.22 -10.78 14.86
N TYR A 237 7.72 -9.79 14.13
CA TYR A 237 8.15 -8.51 14.71
C TYR A 237 6.98 -7.53 14.86
N ALA A 238 7.00 -6.74 15.94
CA ALA A 238 5.93 -5.80 16.23
C ALA A 238 6.02 -4.56 15.31
N GLN A 239 4.85 -3.98 15.00
CA GLN A 239 4.70 -2.82 14.13
C GLN A 239 4.06 -1.67 14.94
N ASP A 240 4.80 -1.22 15.96
CA ASP A 240 4.34 -0.34 17.05
C ASP A 240 5.45 0.62 17.54
N PHE A 241 6.28 1.14 16.62
CA PHE A 241 7.41 2.03 16.95
C PHE A 241 7.62 3.19 15.97
N GLY A 242 8.37 4.20 16.39
CA GLY A 242 8.73 5.36 15.56
C GLY A 242 7.55 6.30 15.30
N THR A 243 7.34 6.66 14.04
CA THR A 243 6.38 7.70 13.61
C THR A 243 4.90 7.37 13.85
N VAL A 244 4.57 6.16 14.29
CA VAL A 244 3.20 5.79 14.72
C VAL A 244 2.79 6.47 16.03
N GLU A 245 3.75 6.82 16.89
CA GLU A 245 3.51 7.49 18.18
C GLU A 245 3.21 9.00 18.03
N LEU A 246 3.06 9.49 16.80
CA LEU A 246 2.76 10.89 16.51
C LEU A 246 1.24 11.15 16.54
N ASP A 247 0.84 12.22 17.22
CA ASP A 247 -0.57 12.58 17.39
C ASP A 247 -1.31 12.72 16.05
N GLY A 248 -2.49 12.10 15.96
CA GLY A 248 -3.32 12.13 14.75
C GLY A 248 -2.85 11.23 13.62
N GLU A 249 -2.01 10.23 13.91
CA GLU A 249 -1.68 9.16 12.94
C GLU A 249 -2.94 8.48 12.40
N ILE A 250 -2.89 8.15 11.10
CA ILE A 250 -3.95 7.44 10.38
C ILE A 250 -3.41 6.15 9.75
N GLY A 251 -2.15 6.13 9.32
CA GLY A 251 -1.52 4.92 8.79
C GLY A 251 0.00 5.00 8.70
N SER A 252 0.63 3.84 8.96
CA SER A 252 2.08 3.71 9.12
C SER A 252 2.68 2.56 8.31
N LYS A 253 3.99 2.63 8.07
CA LYS A 253 4.82 1.49 7.64
C LYS A 253 6.18 1.51 8.31
N TRP A 254 6.55 0.34 8.84
CA TRP A 254 7.80 0.11 9.57
C TRP A 254 8.83 -0.67 8.77
N ALA A 255 10.08 -0.55 9.20
CA ALA A 255 11.27 -1.15 8.61
C ALA A 255 12.31 -1.48 9.69
N TRP A 256 12.91 -2.65 9.59
CA TRP A 256 13.99 -3.13 10.45
C TRP A 256 14.95 -4.01 9.65
N SER A 257 16.20 -4.06 10.10
CA SER A 257 17.19 -5.07 9.72
C SER A 257 16.98 -6.39 10.47
N ASP A 258 17.42 -7.52 9.89
CA ASP A 258 17.47 -8.83 10.58
C ASP A 258 18.18 -8.78 11.95
N ALA A 259 19.25 -7.99 12.06
CA ALA A 259 20.04 -7.80 13.27
C ALA A 259 19.40 -6.83 14.29
N ARG A 260 18.32 -6.14 13.90
CA ARG A 260 17.62 -5.10 14.68
C ARG A 260 18.53 -3.96 15.16
N ASP A 261 19.52 -3.60 14.33
CA ASP A 261 20.44 -2.48 14.51
C ASP A 261 20.21 -1.32 13.51
N LEU A 262 19.27 -1.48 12.58
CA LEU A 262 18.71 -0.41 11.75
C LEU A 262 17.18 -0.44 11.88
N HIS A 263 16.56 0.72 12.12
CA HIS A 263 15.10 0.88 12.13
C HIS A 263 14.67 2.13 11.35
N ALA A 264 13.51 2.05 10.70
CA ALA A 264 12.88 3.18 10.04
C ALA A 264 11.34 3.07 10.08
N SER A 265 10.66 4.20 9.96
CA SER A 265 9.20 4.27 9.88
C SER A 265 8.76 5.45 9.02
N VAL A 266 7.60 5.34 8.39
CA VAL A 266 6.89 6.44 7.74
C VAL A 266 5.41 6.37 8.11
N SER A 267 4.82 7.51 8.45
CA SER A 267 3.43 7.64 8.87
C SER A 267 2.80 8.87 8.24
N TYR A 268 1.48 8.88 8.12
CA TYR A 268 0.72 10.05 7.74
C TYR A 268 -0.48 10.23 8.68
N GLY A 269 -0.86 11.49 8.87
CA GLY A 269 -2.08 11.90 9.56
C GLY A 269 -2.93 12.80 8.67
N ASP A 270 -3.84 13.53 9.29
CA ASP A 270 -4.55 14.61 8.59
C ASP A 270 -3.64 15.85 8.48
N GLY A 271 -3.51 16.40 7.28
CA GLY A 271 -2.60 17.53 7.03
C GLY A 271 -1.08 17.25 7.11
N TRP A 272 -0.60 16.04 7.43
CA TRP A 272 0.85 15.79 7.57
C TRP A 272 1.36 14.41 7.08
N VAL A 273 2.67 14.36 6.79
CA VAL A 273 3.46 13.13 6.56
C VAL A 273 4.79 13.22 7.31
N ALA A 274 5.19 12.15 8.00
CA ALA A 274 6.44 12.08 8.76
C ALA A 274 7.20 10.79 8.44
N ALA A 275 8.53 10.87 8.33
CA ALA A 275 9.41 9.71 8.15
C ALA A 275 10.67 9.85 9.01
N ALA A 276 11.14 8.75 9.59
CA ALA A 276 12.35 8.72 10.41
C ALA A 276 13.15 7.42 10.22
N ALA A 277 14.47 7.47 10.40
CA ALA A 277 15.36 6.32 10.33
C ALA A 277 16.61 6.49 11.21
N VAL A 278 17.01 5.43 11.93
CA VAL A 278 18.17 5.39 12.83
C VAL A 278 19.02 4.14 12.61
N ASN A 279 20.31 4.26 12.95
CA ASN A 279 21.13 3.09 13.29
C ASN A 279 20.98 2.90 14.80
N GLY A 280 20.15 1.96 15.18
CA GLY A 280 19.68 1.76 16.54
C GLY A 280 18.49 0.79 16.59
N THR A 281 17.92 0.67 17.77
CA THR A 281 16.74 -0.12 18.11
C THR A 281 15.42 0.57 17.74
N ALA A 282 14.31 -0.15 17.88
CA ALA A 282 12.97 0.42 17.75
C ALA A 282 12.71 1.53 18.79
N ASP A 283 13.14 1.32 20.04
CA ASP A 283 13.01 2.30 21.13
C ASP A 283 13.79 3.60 20.81
N GLU A 284 15.05 3.48 20.34
CA GLU A 284 15.86 4.63 19.92
C GLU A 284 15.28 5.37 18.70
N LEU A 285 14.53 4.69 17.82
CA LEU A 285 13.77 5.34 16.76
C LEU A 285 12.59 6.13 17.32
N THR A 286 11.84 5.57 18.28
CA THR A 286 10.72 6.24 18.93
C THR A 286 11.17 7.47 19.73
N GLU A 287 12.23 7.35 20.53
CA GLU A 287 12.83 8.49 21.26
C GLU A 287 13.32 9.59 20.31
N PHE A 288 13.91 9.21 19.17
CA PHE A 288 14.35 10.15 18.16
C PHE A 288 13.18 10.84 17.43
N VAL A 289 12.08 10.13 17.17
CA VAL A 289 10.85 10.70 16.59
C VAL A 289 10.23 11.73 17.53
N ASP A 290 10.05 11.40 18.81
CA ASP A 290 9.55 12.34 19.83
C ASP A 290 10.41 13.62 19.86
N ALA A 291 11.73 13.44 20.00
CA ALA A 291 12.69 14.54 20.11
C ALA A 291 12.82 15.42 18.85
N GLN A 292 12.39 14.98 17.66
CA GLN A 292 12.51 15.75 16.41
C GLN A 292 11.17 16.20 15.81
N LEU A 293 10.09 15.46 16.04
CA LEU A 293 8.85 15.57 15.25
C LEU A 293 7.58 15.79 16.08
N ALA A 294 7.54 15.45 17.37
CA ALA A 294 6.33 15.66 18.18
C ALA A 294 5.89 17.14 18.21
N GLY A 295 6.86 18.06 18.43
CA GLY A 295 6.64 19.51 18.36
C GLY A 295 6.44 20.09 16.95
N LYS A 296 5.99 19.28 15.98
CA LYS A 296 5.56 19.67 14.63
C LYS A 296 4.07 19.47 14.37
N MET A 297 3.33 18.97 15.36
CA MET A 297 1.89 18.71 15.29
C MET A 297 1.03 19.91 15.74
N ASP A 298 1.67 20.99 16.21
CA ASP A 298 1.07 22.29 16.61
C ASP A 298 1.10 23.33 15.48
#